data_AF-A0A948J903-F1
#
_entry.id   AF-A0A948J903-F1
#
_cell.length_a   1.000
_cell.length_b   1.000
_cell.length_c   1.000
_cell.angle_alpha   90.00
_cell.angle_beta   90.00
_cell.angle_gamma   90.00
#
_symmetry.space_group_name_H-M   'P 1'
#
loop_
_entity.id
_entity.type
_entity.pdbx_description
1 polymer ?
#
loop_
_entity_poly.entity_id
_entity_poly.type
_entity_poly.pdbx_seq_one_letter_code
_entity_poly.pdbx_strand_id
1 'polypeptide(L)'
;MKKSKRRIFLHFHNYEILKLYSGDLRDKDKLLRHSLLLTKYALLVSHDPLLIQPKFFFETPYFNEYMKKIRALVSAGLIDYTGSQPIIFEIEEKQNQYRNHELFHQYNNELNVENSRVELRKLRFIPRQESSSLAIKNDWIKDISSESGAMYNSLINDGASGCLPEKLVYEIVDAPLRLKGEAFILDNVNKVLSRELIGSQKLNANILINKAFILSYLNEFNAMILVDTPLFALDCGLNTPDHLDKIVSVNDFRRYLNSLSLRNVIDDSLSWSRIVQLREMPEFINIVGFYFSNTNNYSALLINDDWSYNFGDAKGERLFDEVIKHIKVVSLKLRKYFDFSGFPDEANYITLANKDWISKQKNRNNSERNKVEFYIFESGASMSKNTIEVKGDVTGSNFMQDSNHSSQSLVNSKELDLNDLLSIVTIFKEQLNKLEVSNDLRKEVEAEIGTLEVQIQSPKPKMVIIGESIKTIRNICEGATGSILASEFLLKLTPFLALIP
;
A
#
# COMPACT_ATOMS: atom_id res chain seq x y z
N MET A 1 -2.34 30.16 -1.76
CA MET A 1 -2.18 29.07 -0.78
C MET A 1 -3.08 27.91 -1.15
N LYS A 2 -2.51 26.83 -1.69
CA LYS A 2 -3.25 25.59 -1.99
C LYS A 2 -2.88 24.62 -0.89
N LYS A 3 -3.79 24.39 0.08
CA LYS A 3 -3.74 23.20 0.94
C LYS A 3 -3.36 22.01 0.05
N SER A 4 -2.33 21.25 0.42
CA SER A 4 -2.03 19.97 -0.25
C SER A 4 -3.33 19.16 -0.24
N LYS A 5 -3.97 19.05 -1.41
CA LYS A 5 -5.27 18.39 -1.55
C LYS A 5 -5.01 16.90 -1.41
N ARG A 6 -5.31 16.36 -0.24
CA ARG A 6 -5.21 14.93 0.06
C ARG A 6 -6.59 14.31 -0.08
N ARG A 7 -6.81 13.67 -1.22
CA ARG A 7 -8.02 12.92 -1.52
C ARG A 7 -7.70 11.44 -1.46
N ILE A 8 -8.58 10.62 -0.88
CA ILE A 8 -8.40 9.17 -0.88
C ILE A 8 -9.40 8.53 -1.84
N PHE A 9 -8.89 7.73 -2.78
CA PHE A 9 -9.69 6.91 -3.67
C PHE A 9 -9.96 5.54 -3.03
N LEU A 10 -11.24 5.20 -2.84
CA LEU A 10 -11.67 3.97 -2.15
C LEU A 10 -11.63 2.75 -3.09
N HIS A 11 -10.44 2.47 -3.63
CA HIS A 11 -10.18 1.37 -4.57
C HIS A 11 -10.53 -0.02 -3.99
N PHE A 12 -10.55 -0.18 -2.66
CA PHE A 12 -10.85 -1.44 -1.98
C PHE A 12 -12.30 -1.92 -2.16
N HIS A 13 -13.13 -1.17 -2.87
CA HIS A 13 -14.45 -1.60 -3.33
C HIS A 13 -14.47 -2.09 -4.78
N ASN A 14 -13.38 -1.97 -5.52
CA ASN A 14 -13.32 -2.42 -6.91
C ASN A 14 -13.37 -3.95 -6.97
N TYR A 15 -14.33 -4.49 -7.72
CA TYR A 15 -14.56 -5.92 -7.84
C TYR A 15 -13.39 -6.67 -8.50
N GLU A 16 -12.79 -6.12 -9.55
CA GLU A 16 -11.65 -6.74 -10.25
C GLU A 16 -10.41 -6.81 -9.36
N ILE A 17 -10.15 -5.76 -8.56
CA ILE A 17 -9.07 -5.76 -7.56
C ILE A 17 -9.37 -6.78 -6.46
N LEU A 18 -10.60 -6.81 -5.94
CA LEU A 18 -10.98 -7.79 -4.93
C LEU A 18 -10.88 -9.23 -5.46
N LYS A 19 -11.28 -9.49 -6.71
CA LYS A 19 -11.17 -10.81 -7.37
C LYS A 19 -9.71 -11.22 -7.61
N LEU A 20 -8.83 -10.26 -7.87
CA LEU A 20 -7.39 -10.50 -8.04
C LEU A 20 -6.74 -11.03 -6.76
N TYR A 21 -7.10 -10.46 -5.60
CA TYR A 21 -6.44 -10.77 -4.32
C TYR A 21 -7.23 -11.68 -3.38
N SER A 22 -8.54 -11.81 -3.57
CA SER A 22 -9.41 -12.66 -2.76
C SER A 22 -9.76 -13.96 -3.49
N GLY A 23 -9.48 -15.10 -2.86
CA GLY A 23 -9.98 -16.39 -3.30
C GLY A 23 -11.48 -16.60 -3.02
N ASP A 24 -12.06 -15.85 -2.06
CA ASP A 24 -13.46 -15.99 -1.67
C ASP A 24 -14.13 -14.62 -1.41
N LEU A 25 -14.95 -14.17 -2.36
CA LEU A 25 -15.76 -12.95 -2.25
C LEU A 25 -17.13 -13.20 -1.58
N ARG A 26 -17.40 -14.40 -1.08
CA ARG A 26 -18.70 -14.77 -0.52
C ARG A 26 -18.93 -14.23 0.89
N ASP A 27 -17.87 -13.98 1.66
CA ASP A 27 -17.96 -13.40 3.01
C ASP A 27 -18.19 -11.88 2.96
N LYS A 28 -19.42 -11.51 2.61
CA LYS A 28 -19.86 -10.12 2.48
C LYS A 28 -19.73 -9.35 3.79
N ASP A 29 -19.93 -10.00 4.94
CA ASP A 29 -19.89 -9.36 6.25
C ASP A 29 -18.46 -8.98 6.65
N LYS A 30 -17.48 -9.85 6.38
CA LYS A 30 -16.06 -9.55 6.57
C LYS A 30 -15.62 -8.42 5.64
N LEU A 31 -16.00 -8.46 4.36
CA LEU A 31 -15.67 -7.40 3.40
C LEU A 31 -16.25 -6.06 3.86
N LEU A 32 -17.54 -6.03 4.21
CA LEU A 32 -18.23 -4.84 4.71
C LEU A 32 -17.57 -4.27 5.96
N ARG A 33 -17.25 -5.11 6.96
CA ARG A 33 -16.61 -4.70 8.21
C ARG A 33 -15.27 -4.00 7.95
N HIS A 34 -14.41 -4.62 7.14
CA HIS A 34 -13.11 -4.03 6.83
C HIS A 34 -13.22 -2.80 5.93
N SER A 35 -14.17 -2.75 4.99
CA SER A 35 -14.41 -1.54 4.19
C SER A 35 -14.83 -0.34 5.05
N LEU A 36 -15.67 -0.55 6.08
CA LEU A 36 -16.04 0.51 7.03
C LEU A 36 -14.83 0.98 7.83
N LEU A 37 -14.01 0.05 8.31
CA LEU A 37 -12.77 0.36 9.02
C LEU A 37 -11.82 1.19 8.14
N LEU A 38 -11.55 0.72 6.92
CA LEU A 38 -10.72 1.43 5.94
C LEU A 38 -11.28 2.80 5.60
N THR A 39 -12.60 2.95 5.53
CA THR A 39 -13.25 4.24 5.30
C THR A 39 -13.02 5.22 6.45
N LYS A 40 -13.00 4.76 7.72
CA LYS A 40 -12.62 5.62 8.85
C LYS A 40 -11.21 6.16 8.66
N TYR A 41 -10.26 5.29 8.32
CA TYR A 41 -8.87 5.69 8.10
C TYR A 41 -8.72 6.63 6.90
N ALA A 42 -9.33 6.30 5.77
CA ALA A 42 -9.36 7.15 4.58
C ALA A 42 -9.88 8.55 4.93
N LEU A 43 -10.97 8.63 5.69
CA LEU A 43 -11.57 9.88 6.11
C LEU A 43 -10.63 10.72 6.98
N LEU A 44 -9.99 10.10 7.99
CA LEU A 44 -9.10 10.79 8.92
C LEU A 44 -7.81 11.31 8.26
N VAL A 45 -7.28 10.61 7.24
CA VAL A 45 -6.08 11.06 6.52
C VAL A 45 -6.38 11.99 5.35
N SER A 46 -7.65 12.07 4.93
CA SER A 46 -8.09 12.95 3.84
C SER A 46 -8.34 14.38 4.31
N HIS A 47 -8.11 15.34 3.42
CA HIS A 47 -8.59 16.71 3.53
C HIS A 47 -9.79 17.00 2.62
N ASP A 48 -9.80 16.38 1.45
CA ASP A 48 -10.91 16.46 0.52
C ASP A 48 -11.93 15.34 0.79
N PRO A 49 -13.17 15.44 0.27
CA PRO A 49 -14.10 14.33 0.25
C PRO A 49 -13.49 13.07 -0.37
N LEU A 50 -13.90 11.91 0.15
CA LEU A 50 -13.47 10.61 -0.36
C LEU A 50 -14.00 10.39 -1.76
N LEU A 51 -13.22 9.72 -2.60
CA LEU A 51 -13.56 9.47 -3.99
C LEU A 51 -13.99 8.02 -4.20
N ILE A 52 -15.18 7.82 -4.76
CA ILE A 52 -15.69 6.50 -5.16
C ILE A 52 -16.02 6.44 -6.64
N GLN A 53 -16.08 5.23 -7.20
CA GLN A 53 -16.67 5.03 -8.51
C GLN A 53 -18.12 4.57 -8.38
N PRO A 54 -19.02 5.08 -9.23
CA PRO A 54 -20.43 4.74 -9.16
C PRO A 54 -20.69 3.29 -9.57
N LYS A 55 -19.78 2.65 -10.31
CA LYS A 55 -19.88 1.23 -10.68
C LYS A 55 -19.89 0.29 -9.48
N PHE A 56 -19.31 0.68 -8.34
CA PHE A 56 -19.29 -0.12 -7.12
C PHE A 56 -20.70 -0.43 -6.60
N PHE A 57 -21.70 0.43 -6.88
CA PHE A 57 -23.11 0.19 -6.53
C PHE A 57 -23.70 -1.07 -7.16
N PHE A 58 -23.05 -1.61 -8.19
CA PHE A 58 -23.58 -2.70 -8.97
C PHE A 58 -22.60 -3.87 -9.10
N GLU A 59 -21.30 -3.60 -9.04
CA GLU A 59 -20.25 -4.61 -9.11
C GLU A 59 -19.95 -5.23 -7.73
N THR A 60 -20.26 -4.52 -6.64
CA THR A 60 -19.78 -4.90 -5.30
C THR A 60 -20.96 -5.35 -4.42
N PRO A 61 -21.05 -6.65 -4.06
CA PRO A 61 -22.27 -7.23 -3.48
C PRO A 61 -22.78 -6.60 -2.18
N TYR A 62 -21.89 -6.00 -1.38
CA TYR A 62 -22.18 -5.40 -0.08
C TYR A 62 -22.27 -3.86 -0.13
N PHE A 63 -22.09 -3.24 -1.30
CA PHE A 63 -21.92 -1.78 -1.41
C PHE A 63 -23.16 -0.99 -1.01
N ASN A 64 -24.36 -1.49 -1.31
CA ASN A 64 -25.60 -0.85 -0.87
C ASN A 64 -25.73 -0.81 0.67
N GLU A 65 -25.30 -1.87 1.37
CA GLU A 65 -25.29 -1.87 2.83
C GLU A 65 -24.19 -0.95 3.38
N TYR A 66 -23.01 -0.95 2.75
CA TYR A 66 -21.92 -0.02 3.04
C TYR A 66 -22.39 1.44 2.99
N MET A 67 -23.06 1.85 1.89
CA MET A 67 -23.58 3.21 1.72
C MET A 67 -24.60 3.60 2.80
N LYS A 68 -25.47 2.65 3.21
CA LYS A 68 -26.40 2.87 4.33
C LYS A 68 -25.66 3.13 5.64
N LYS A 69 -24.62 2.35 5.93
CA LYS A 69 -23.84 2.49 7.18
C LYS A 69 -23.01 3.77 7.24
N ILE A 70 -22.62 4.35 6.10
CA ILE A 70 -21.86 5.61 6.04
C ILE A 70 -22.70 6.84 5.69
N ARG A 71 -24.04 6.76 5.75
CA ARG A 71 -24.96 7.85 5.37
C ARG A 71 -24.63 9.20 6.01
N ALA A 72 -24.08 9.20 7.23
CA ALA A 72 -23.62 10.43 7.89
C ALA A 72 -22.54 11.17 7.08
N LEU A 73 -21.63 10.43 6.42
CA LEU A 73 -20.58 11.01 5.57
C LEU A 73 -21.16 11.60 4.28
N VAL A 74 -22.10 10.89 3.66
CA VAL A 74 -22.83 11.37 2.48
C VAL A 74 -23.56 12.66 2.80
N SER A 75 -24.28 12.70 3.93
CA SER A 75 -25.04 13.88 4.38
C SER A 75 -24.13 15.06 4.71
N ALA A 76 -22.89 14.78 5.14
CA ALA A 76 -21.87 15.79 5.40
C ALA A 76 -21.12 16.26 4.13
N GLY A 77 -21.42 15.71 2.94
CA GLY A 77 -20.72 16.05 1.69
C GLY A 77 -19.27 15.55 1.65
N LEU A 78 -18.95 14.49 2.39
CA LEU A 78 -17.58 13.94 2.52
C LEU A 78 -17.31 12.76 1.59
N ILE A 79 -18.23 12.48 0.66
CA ILE A 79 -18.06 11.46 -0.38
C ILE A 79 -18.49 12.07 -1.72
N ASP A 80 -17.58 12.02 -2.68
CA ASP A 80 -17.80 12.36 -4.08
C ASP A 80 -17.76 11.09 -4.93
N TYR A 81 -18.51 11.08 -6.04
CA TYR A 81 -18.35 10.04 -7.06
C TYR A 81 -17.84 10.62 -8.37
N THR A 82 -17.13 9.80 -9.13
CA THR A 82 -16.46 10.22 -10.38
C THR A 82 -16.74 9.26 -11.53
N GLY A 83 -16.80 9.81 -12.75
CA GLY A 83 -17.05 9.06 -13.99
C GLY A 83 -16.98 9.98 -15.21
N SER A 84 -17.00 9.40 -16.41
CA SER A 84 -17.08 10.13 -17.70
C SER A 84 -18.32 11.01 -17.78
N GLN A 85 -19.43 10.51 -17.26
CA GLN A 85 -20.70 11.21 -17.16
C GLN A 85 -21.43 10.75 -15.89
N PRO A 86 -22.43 11.52 -15.42
CA PRO A 86 -23.25 11.08 -14.29
C PRO A 86 -23.88 9.72 -14.59
N ILE A 87 -23.65 8.75 -13.71
CA ILE A 87 -24.14 7.36 -13.92
C ILE A 87 -25.65 7.29 -14.13
N ILE A 88 -26.43 8.27 -13.65
CA ILE A 88 -27.88 8.37 -13.90
C ILE A 88 -28.20 8.27 -15.40
N PHE A 89 -27.32 8.76 -16.28
CA PHE A 89 -27.47 8.68 -17.74
C PHE A 89 -26.96 7.36 -18.35
N GLU A 90 -26.13 6.61 -17.64
CA GLU A 90 -25.53 5.34 -18.11
C GLU A 90 -26.20 4.09 -17.54
N ILE A 91 -27.03 4.22 -16.50
CA ILE A 91 -27.57 3.07 -15.75
C ILE A 91 -28.29 2.09 -16.67
N GLU A 92 -29.13 2.56 -17.59
CA GLU A 92 -29.89 1.66 -18.48
C GLU A 92 -28.98 0.93 -19.48
N GLU A 93 -27.99 1.63 -20.03
CA GLU A 93 -26.99 1.04 -20.92
C GLU A 93 -26.13 0.01 -20.19
N LYS A 94 -25.69 0.32 -18.96
CA LYS A 94 -24.91 -0.59 -18.12
C LYS A 94 -25.75 -1.77 -17.65
N GLN A 95 -27.01 -1.57 -17.29
CA GLN A 95 -27.94 -2.65 -17.01
C GLN A 95 -28.06 -3.60 -18.19
N ASN A 96 -28.20 -3.08 -19.41
CA ASN A 96 -28.27 -3.92 -20.61
C ASN A 96 -26.93 -4.63 -20.89
N GLN A 97 -25.80 -3.94 -20.69
CA GLN A 97 -24.46 -4.51 -20.85
C GLN A 97 -24.20 -5.68 -19.88
N TYR A 98 -24.75 -5.62 -18.66
CA TYR A 98 -24.50 -6.59 -17.60
C TYR A 98 -25.70 -7.50 -17.26
N ARG A 99 -26.83 -7.39 -17.98
CA ARG A 99 -28.10 -8.11 -17.71
C ARG A 99 -27.93 -9.63 -17.61
N ASN A 100 -27.05 -10.20 -18.44
CA ASN A 100 -26.83 -11.64 -18.54
C ASN A 100 -25.55 -12.10 -17.84
N HIS A 101 -24.88 -11.22 -17.10
CA HIS A 101 -23.62 -11.56 -16.46
C HIS A 101 -23.88 -12.12 -15.06
N GLU A 102 -23.48 -13.38 -14.82
CA GLU A 102 -23.73 -14.11 -13.57
C GLU A 102 -23.25 -13.35 -12.31
N LEU A 103 -22.26 -12.47 -12.44
CA LEU A 103 -21.69 -11.72 -11.32
C LEU A 103 -22.43 -10.40 -11.00
N PHE A 104 -23.37 -9.98 -11.85
CA PHE A 104 -23.96 -8.64 -11.82
C PHE A 104 -25.48 -8.64 -11.61
N HIS A 105 -25.99 -9.64 -10.88
CA HIS A 105 -27.41 -9.79 -10.55
C HIS A 105 -28.05 -8.54 -9.91
N GLN A 106 -27.27 -7.64 -9.31
CA GLN A 106 -27.79 -6.38 -8.76
C GLN A 106 -28.37 -5.45 -9.84
N TYR A 107 -27.84 -5.49 -11.06
CA TYR A 107 -28.41 -4.76 -12.20
C TYR A 107 -29.76 -5.34 -12.67
N ASN A 108 -30.06 -6.60 -12.33
CA ASN A 108 -31.30 -7.29 -12.71
C ASN A 108 -32.46 -7.01 -11.75
N ASN A 109 -32.21 -6.35 -10.62
CA ASN A 109 -33.24 -6.01 -9.65
C ASN A 109 -33.55 -4.50 -9.74
N GLU A 110 -34.69 -4.16 -10.35
CA GLU A 110 -35.15 -2.77 -10.54
C GLU A 110 -35.24 -1.97 -9.22
N LEU A 111 -35.63 -2.62 -8.12
CA LEU A 111 -35.67 -1.97 -6.79
C LEU A 111 -34.27 -1.61 -6.28
N ASN A 112 -33.26 -2.44 -6.55
CA ASN A 112 -31.88 -2.13 -6.16
C ASN A 112 -31.34 -0.97 -6.99
N VAL A 113 -31.68 -0.92 -8.28
CA VAL A 113 -31.25 0.15 -9.18
C VAL A 113 -31.86 1.48 -8.78
N GLU A 114 -33.15 1.52 -8.46
CA GLU A 114 -33.80 2.75 -8.01
C GLU A 114 -33.26 3.22 -6.63
N ASN A 115 -32.98 2.30 -5.71
CA ASN A 115 -32.31 2.63 -4.45
C ASN A 115 -30.91 3.22 -4.69
N SER A 116 -30.12 2.63 -5.60
CA SER A 116 -28.81 3.16 -5.98
C SER A 116 -28.94 4.56 -6.60
N ARG A 117 -29.93 4.80 -7.47
CA ARG A 117 -30.21 6.14 -8.05
C ARG A 117 -30.48 7.18 -6.95
N VAL A 118 -31.28 6.83 -5.95
CA VAL A 118 -31.60 7.74 -4.83
C VAL A 118 -30.34 8.11 -4.03
N GLU A 119 -29.46 7.14 -3.75
CA GLU A 119 -28.22 7.45 -3.03
C GLU A 119 -27.22 8.25 -3.87
N LEU A 120 -27.09 7.93 -5.17
CA LEU A 120 -26.21 8.65 -6.10
C LEU A 120 -26.63 10.11 -6.29
N ARG A 121 -27.93 10.42 -6.30
CA ARG A 121 -28.44 11.80 -6.37
C ARG A 121 -28.02 12.67 -5.18
N LYS A 122 -27.66 12.06 -4.04
CA LYS A 122 -27.19 12.79 -2.85
C LYS A 122 -25.70 13.08 -2.88
N LEU A 123 -24.95 12.40 -3.75
CA LEU A 123 -23.52 12.56 -3.88
C LEU A 123 -23.20 13.63 -4.92
N ARG A 124 -22.11 14.36 -4.70
CA ARG A 124 -21.59 15.28 -5.69
C ARG A 124 -20.84 14.51 -6.78
N PHE A 125 -21.19 14.79 -8.02
CA PHE A 125 -20.51 14.26 -9.20
C PHE A 125 -19.27 15.09 -9.53
N ILE A 126 -18.17 14.41 -9.85
CA ILE A 126 -16.95 15.01 -10.38
C ILE A 126 -16.66 14.36 -11.74
N PRO A 127 -16.75 15.12 -12.85
CA PRO A 127 -16.50 14.56 -14.18
C PRO A 127 -15.02 14.22 -14.37
N ARG A 128 -14.78 13.10 -15.05
CA ARG A 128 -13.45 12.74 -15.53
C ARG A 128 -13.14 13.39 -16.86
N GLN A 129 -11.92 13.87 -16.99
CA GLN A 129 -11.31 14.31 -18.25
C GLN A 129 -10.48 13.19 -18.87
N GLU A 130 -9.95 12.28 -18.06
CA GLU A 130 -9.11 11.18 -18.53
C GLU A 130 -9.87 9.86 -18.70
N SER A 131 -9.51 9.10 -19.74
CA SER A 131 -10.04 7.76 -19.98
C SER A 131 -9.14 6.70 -19.33
N SER A 132 -9.68 5.96 -18.35
CA SER A 132 -8.96 4.79 -17.81
C SER A 132 -8.62 3.77 -18.89
N SER A 133 -9.49 3.54 -19.88
CA SER A 133 -9.22 2.58 -20.96
C SER A 133 -8.01 3.01 -21.79
N LEU A 134 -7.82 4.32 -21.98
CA LEU A 134 -6.63 4.85 -22.68
C LEU A 134 -5.37 4.69 -21.81
N ALA A 135 -5.45 4.99 -20.51
CA ALA A 135 -4.33 4.78 -19.58
C ALA A 135 -3.90 3.30 -19.54
N ILE A 136 -4.88 2.39 -19.38
CA ILE A 136 -4.63 0.93 -19.40
C ILE A 136 -4.00 0.51 -20.72
N LYS A 137 -4.51 0.98 -21.86
CA LYS A 137 -3.93 0.69 -23.17
C LYS A 137 -2.47 1.14 -23.28
N ASN A 138 -2.15 2.34 -22.82
CA ASN A 138 -0.80 2.89 -22.90
C ASN A 138 0.18 2.10 -22.03
N ASP A 139 -0.19 1.79 -20.78
CA ASP A 139 0.63 1.01 -19.86
C ASP A 139 0.78 -0.44 -20.32
N TRP A 140 -0.29 -1.02 -20.89
CA TRP A 140 -0.27 -2.35 -21.51
C TRP A 140 0.78 -2.45 -22.61
N ILE A 141 0.72 -1.54 -23.59
CA ILE A 141 1.67 -1.50 -24.71
C ILE A 141 3.09 -1.25 -24.19
N LYS A 142 3.26 -0.35 -23.22
CA LYS A 142 4.56 0.00 -22.64
C LYS A 142 5.22 -1.20 -21.94
N ASP A 143 4.48 -1.92 -21.10
CA ASP A 143 5.02 -3.07 -20.36
C ASP A 143 5.40 -4.22 -21.30
N ILE A 144 4.56 -4.53 -22.29
CA ILE A 144 4.84 -5.60 -23.25
C ILE A 144 6.00 -5.25 -24.18
N SER A 145 6.19 -3.97 -24.50
CA SER A 145 7.29 -3.52 -25.38
C SER A 145 8.62 -3.36 -24.65
N SER A 146 8.66 -3.56 -23.33
CA SER A 146 9.85 -3.38 -22.51
C SER A 146 10.44 -4.72 -22.08
N GLU A 147 11.73 -4.91 -22.30
CA GLU A 147 12.45 -6.12 -21.86
C GLU A 147 12.44 -6.32 -20.34
N SER A 148 12.20 -5.25 -19.57
CA SER A 148 12.04 -5.32 -18.11
C SER A 148 10.56 -5.42 -17.67
N GLY A 149 9.61 -5.43 -18.60
CA GLY A 149 8.18 -5.51 -18.30
C GLY A 149 7.78 -6.85 -17.69
N ALA A 150 6.93 -6.82 -16.68
CA ALA A 150 6.52 -8.04 -15.98
C ALA A 150 5.69 -8.96 -16.90
N MET A 151 4.84 -8.37 -17.74
CA MET A 151 4.06 -9.11 -18.73
C MET A 151 4.96 -9.70 -19.81
N TYR A 152 5.91 -8.91 -20.34
CA TYR A 152 6.91 -9.39 -21.29
C TYR A 152 7.69 -10.60 -20.76
N ASN A 153 8.19 -10.50 -19.53
CA ASN A 153 8.95 -11.57 -18.88
C ASN A 153 8.09 -12.82 -18.63
N SER A 154 6.84 -12.68 -18.21
CA SER A 154 5.93 -13.85 -18.06
C SER A 154 5.62 -14.54 -19.38
N LEU A 155 5.57 -13.78 -20.48
CA LEU A 155 5.33 -14.33 -21.80
C LEU A 155 6.54 -15.15 -22.29
N ILE A 156 7.77 -14.67 -22.06
CA ILE A 156 8.99 -15.41 -22.43
C ILE A 156 9.19 -16.66 -21.57
N ASN A 157 9.02 -16.55 -20.26
CA ASN A 157 9.32 -17.64 -19.32
C ASN A 157 8.38 -18.85 -19.48
N ASP A 158 7.13 -18.63 -19.89
CA ASP A 158 6.16 -19.71 -20.16
C ASP A 158 6.31 -20.29 -21.58
N GLY A 159 7.10 -19.65 -22.46
CA GLY A 159 7.50 -20.20 -23.74
C GLY A 159 8.64 -21.19 -23.54
N ALA A 160 8.37 -22.49 -23.69
CA ALA A 160 9.34 -23.60 -23.52
C ALA A 160 10.64 -23.52 -24.37
N SER A 161 10.84 -22.45 -25.13
CA SER A 161 11.95 -22.25 -26.06
C SER A 161 12.70 -20.91 -25.87
N GLY A 162 12.36 -20.10 -24.86
CA GLY A 162 12.95 -18.76 -24.70
C GLY A 162 12.61 -17.78 -25.83
N CYS A 163 11.63 -18.11 -26.67
CA CYS A 163 11.08 -17.26 -27.72
C CYS A 163 9.56 -17.40 -27.72
N LEU A 164 8.87 -16.26 -27.74
CA LEU A 164 7.42 -16.20 -27.89
C LEU A 164 7.04 -16.53 -29.33
N PRO A 165 5.94 -17.28 -29.57
CA PRO A 165 5.34 -17.31 -30.90
C PRO A 165 4.98 -15.89 -31.29
N GLU A 166 5.58 -15.37 -32.37
CA GLU A 166 5.40 -13.98 -32.85
C GLU A 166 3.91 -13.61 -32.90
N LYS A 167 3.08 -14.56 -33.34
CA LYS A 167 1.61 -14.46 -33.37
C LYS A 167 0.97 -14.13 -32.01
N LEU A 168 1.43 -14.75 -30.92
CA LEU A 168 0.87 -14.49 -29.57
C LEU A 168 1.24 -13.08 -29.11
N VAL A 169 2.45 -12.60 -29.40
CA VAL A 169 2.88 -11.23 -29.08
C VAL A 169 2.01 -10.23 -29.82
N TYR A 170 1.80 -10.41 -31.13
CA TYR A 170 0.90 -9.55 -31.90
C TYR A 170 -0.52 -9.56 -31.35
N GLU A 171 -1.07 -10.73 -31.00
CA GLU A 171 -2.43 -10.81 -30.45
C GLU A 171 -2.59 -10.08 -29.12
N ILE A 172 -1.57 -10.15 -28.24
CA ILE A 172 -1.57 -9.47 -26.95
C ILE A 172 -1.39 -7.96 -27.14
N VAL A 173 -0.46 -7.52 -27.99
CA VAL A 173 -0.24 -6.09 -28.30
C VAL A 173 -1.49 -5.47 -28.93
N ASP A 174 -2.19 -6.20 -29.81
CA ASP A 174 -3.41 -5.74 -30.48
C ASP A 174 -4.68 -5.93 -29.66
N ALA A 175 -4.64 -6.63 -28.52
CA ALA A 175 -5.80 -6.84 -27.66
C ALA A 175 -6.60 -5.54 -27.38
N PRO A 176 -5.96 -4.38 -27.05
CA PRO A 176 -6.66 -3.12 -26.87
C PRO A 176 -7.49 -2.67 -28.09
N LEU A 177 -6.99 -2.91 -29.30
CA LEU A 177 -7.67 -2.55 -30.55
C LEU A 177 -8.84 -3.51 -30.83
N ARG A 178 -8.71 -4.77 -30.42
CA ARG A 178 -9.69 -5.83 -30.66
C ARG A 178 -10.88 -5.82 -29.70
N LEU A 179 -10.79 -5.10 -28.57
CA LEU A 179 -11.88 -4.96 -27.60
C LEU A 179 -13.11 -4.17 -28.12
N LYS A 180 -13.01 -3.43 -29.24
CA LYS A 180 -14.14 -2.78 -29.94
C LYS A 180 -15.14 -2.02 -29.04
N GLY A 181 -14.64 -1.33 -28.01
CA GLY A 181 -15.47 -0.56 -27.08
C GLY A 181 -15.90 -1.30 -25.81
N GLU A 182 -15.54 -2.58 -25.65
CA GLU A 182 -15.66 -3.27 -24.37
C GLU A 182 -14.70 -2.71 -23.32
N ALA A 183 -15.04 -2.94 -22.04
CA ALA A 183 -14.17 -2.57 -20.94
C ALA A 183 -12.84 -3.33 -21.01
N PHE A 184 -11.73 -2.63 -20.78
CA PHE A 184 -10.40 -3.22 -20.72
C PHE A 184 -10.20 -3.92 -19.38
N ILE A 185 -10.79 -5.10 -19.23
CA ILE A 185 -10.65 -6.02 -18.10
C ILE A 185 -10.13 -7.37 -18.59
N LEU A 186 -9.49 -8.15 -17.71
CA LEU A 186 -8.87 -9.42 -18.08
C LEU A 186 -9.85 -10.40 -18.75
N ASP A 187 -11.09 -10.48 -18.25
CA ASP A 187 -12.11 -11.37 -18.81
C ASP A 187 -12.43 -11.03 -20.27
N ASN A 188 -12.41 -9.75 -20.65
CA ASN A 188 -12.63 -9.33 -22.05
C ASN A 188 -11.37 -9.47 -22.90
N VAL A 189 -10.19 -9.23 -22.32
CA VAL A 189 -8.90 -9.50 -22.99
C VAL A 189 -8.82 -10.98 -23.38
N ASN A 190 -9.16 -11.89 -22.47
CA ASN A 190 -9.15 -13.33 -22.75
C ASN A 190 -10.12 -13.75 -23.88
N LYS A 191 -11.23 -13.03 -24.10
CA LYS A 191 -12.16 -13.31 -25.21
C LYS A 191 -11.57 -12.95 -26.58
N VAL A 192 -10.66 -11.98 -26.63
CA VAL A 192 -10.06 -11.54 -27.90
C VAL A 192 -8.75 -12.27 -28.21
N LEU A 193 -8.14 -12.96 -27.25
CA LEU A 193 -6.95 -13.79 -27.49
C LEU A 193 -7.33 -15.16 -28.08
N SER A 194 -6.45 -15.76 -28.88
CA SER A 194 -6.65 -17.13 -29.40
C SER A 194 -6.56 -18.21 -28.31
N ARG A 195 -5.93 -17.88 -27.17
CA ARG A 195 -5.79 -18.73 -25.98
C ARG A 195 -5.90 -17.86 -24.73
N GLU A 196 -6.53 -18.39 -23.69
CA GLU A 196 -6.58 -17.73 -22.37
C GLU A 196 -5.17 -17.59 -21.78
N LEU A 197 -4.89 -16.44 -21.16
CA LEU A 197 -3.70 -16.27 -20.34
C LEU A 197 -3.79 -17.20 -19.11
N ILE A 198 -2.67 -17.84 -18.76
CA ILE A 198 -2.59 -18.77 -17.64
C ILE A 198 -1.48 -18.39 -16.66
N GLY A 199 -1.50 -18.96 -15.46
CA GLY A 199 -0.41 -18.83 -14.48
C GLY A 199 0.06 -17.39 -14.26
N SER A 200 1.36 -17.17 -14.49
CA SER A 200 2.03 -15.87 -14.29
C SER A 200 1.53 -14.79 -15.26
N GLN A 201 1.21 -15.15 -16.50
CA GLN A 201 0.69 -14.21 -17.52
C GLN A 201 -0.66 -13.64 -17.09
N LYS A 202 -1.55 -14.51 -16.59
CA LYS A 202 -2.87 -14.10 -16.11
C LYS A 202 -2.76 -13.13 -14.94
N LEU A 203 -1.87 -13.44 -13.99
CA LEU A 203 -1.62 -12.61 -12.82
C LEU A 203 -1.05 -11.24 -13.22
N ASN A 204 0.01 -11.22 -14.04
CA ASN A 204 0.69 -9.99 -14.46
C ASN A 204 -0.22 -9.10 -15.31
N ALA A 205 -0.98 -9.67 -16.25
CA ALA A 205 -1.96 -8.93 -17.02
C ALA A 205 -3.02 -8.28 -16.10
N ASN A 206 -3.51 -9.01 -15.10
CA ASN A 206 -4.52 -8.49 -14.20
C ASN A 206 -3.98 -7.39 -13.28
N ILE A 207 -2.75 -7.56 -12.74
CA ILE A 207 -2.07 -6.52 -11.97
C ILE A 207 -1.85 -5.28 -12.83
N LEU A 208 -1.34 -5.42 -14.05
CA LEU A 208 -1.05 -4.31 -14.96
C LEU A 208 -2.32 -3.50 -15.29
N ILE A 209 -3.41 -4.18 -15.66
CA ILE A 209 -4.69 -3.54 -15.95
C ILE A 209 -5.20 -2.75 -14.72
N ASN A 210 -5.21 -3.37 -13.54
CA ASN A 210 -5.74 -2.73 -12.34
C ASN A 210 -4.81 -1.62 -11.81
N LYS A 211 -3.49 -1.76 -11.94
CA LYS A 211 -2.51 -0.72 -11.57
C LYS A 211 -2.70 0.53 -12.44
N ALA A 212 -2.75 0.37 -13.76
CA ALA A 212 -2.96 1.47 -14.70
C ALA A 212 -4.33 2.15 -14.47
N PHE A 213 -5.36 1.34 -14.18
CA PHE A 213 -6.66 1.85 -13.77
C PHE A 213 -6.56 2.73 -12.52
N ILE A 214 -5.98 2.24 -11.41
CA ILE A 214 -5.84 3.02 -10.17
C ILE A 214 -5.06 4.31 -10.44
N LEU A 215 -3.88 4.21 -11.08
CA LEU A 215 -3.02 5.35 -11.37
C LEU A 215 -3.75 6.44 -12.17
N SER A 216 -4.64 6.07 -13.11
CA SER A 216 -5.44 7.05 -13.84
C SER A 216 -6.30 7.93 -12.92
N TYR A 217 -6.83 7.39 -11.82
CA TYR A 217 -7.57 8.18 -10.83
C TYR A 217 -6.64 8.98 -9.92
N LEU A 218 -5.52 8.39 -9.50
CA LEU A 218 -4.59 9.05 -8.58
C LEU A 218 -3.94 10.27 -9.23
N ASN A 219 -3.54 10.15 -10.49
CA ASN A 219 -2.95 11.24 -11.27
C ASN A 219 -3.97 12.35 -11.50
N GLU A 220 -5.16 12.01 -12.01
CA GLU A 220 -6.18 12.99 -12.38
C GLU A 220 -6.71 13.78 -11.16
N PHE A 221 -6.91 13.10 -10.03
CA PHE A 221 -7.51 13.71 -8.84
C PHE A 221 -6.50 14.13 -7.77
N ASN A 222 -5.19 14.00 -8.03
CA ASN A 222 -4.14 14.13 -7.02
C ASN A 222 -4.51 13.34 -5.74
N ALA A 223 -4.93 12.10 -5.95
CA ALA A 223 -5.47 11.25 -4.91
C ALA A 223 -4.44 10.18 -4.49
N MET A 224 -4.67 9.60 -3.32
CA MET A 224 -3.91 8.48 -2.78
C MET A 224 -4.84 7.26 -2.58
N ILE A 225 -4.25 6.09 -2.39
CA ILE A 225 -4.94 4.89 -1.92
C ILE A 225 -4.45 4.49 -0.53
N LEU A 226 -5.26 3.66 0.13
CA LEU A 226 -4.83 2.95 1.33
C LEU A 226 -4.10 1.66 0.98
N VAL A 227 -2.97 1.38 1.61
CA VAL A 227 -2.22 0.12 1.47
C VAL A 227 -2.07 -0.57 2.82
N ASP A 228 -1.47 -1.77 2.85
CA ASP A 228 -1.34 -2.61 4.06
C ASP A 228 -2.70 -2.84 4.75
N THR A 229 -3.70 -3.17 3.93
CA THR A 229 -5.09 -3.29 4.40
C THR A 229 -5.32 -4.64 5.09
N PRO A 230 -6.25 -4.72 6.07
CA PRO A 230 -6.64 -6.00 6.68
C PRO A 230 -7.50 -6.88 5.74
N LEU A 231 -7.81 -6.40 4.53
CA LEU A 231 -8.45 -7.21 3.49
C LEU A 231 -7.38 -8.04 2.79
N PHE A 232 -6.61 -7.40 1.91
CA PHE A 232 -5.54 -8.00 1.11
C PHE A 232 -4.55 -6.90 0.65
N ALA A 233 -3.52 -7.28 -0.11
CA ALA A 233 -2.60 -6.36 -0.78
C ALA A 233 -3.25 -5.70 -2.02
N LEU A 234 -4.30 -4.90 -1.80
CA LEU A 234 -5.15 -4.32 -2.85
C LEU A 234 -4.46 -3.20 -3.66
N ASP A 235 -3.15 -3.02 -3.51
CA ASP A 235 -2.39 -1.91 -4.07
C ASP A 235 -1.90 -2.15 -5.51
N CYS A 236 -2.09 -3.35 -6.07
CA CYS A 236 -1.68 -3.67 -7.44
C CYS A 236 -0.20 -3.40 -7.72
N GLY A 237 0.68 -3.57 -6.72
CA GLY A 237 2.12 -3.30 -6.86
C GLY A 237 2.45 -1.81 -6.99
N LEU A 238 1.68 -0.97 -6.29
CA LEU A 238 1.95 0.47 -6.14
C LEU A 238 2.88 0.76 -4.97
N ASN A 239 3.18 -0.22 -4.11
CA ASN A 239 4.19 -0.06 -3.07
C ASN A 239 5.63 -0.09 -3.65
N THR A 240 5.95 0.90 -4.48
CA THR A 240 7.26 1.10 -5.11
C THR A 240 7.74 2.54 -4.88
N PRO A 241 9.07 2.81 -4.91
CA PRO A 241 9.62 4.15 -4.68
C PRO A 241 8.96 5.26 -5.54
N ASP A 242 8.59 4.94 -6.78
CA ASP A 242 7.97 5.86 -7.74
C ASP A 242 6.55 6.31 -7.38
N HIS A 243 5.92 5.68 -6.40
CA HIS A 243 4.50 5.87 -6.06
C HIS A 243 4.27 6.04 -4.55
N LEU A 244 5.32 6.24 -3.75
CA LEU A 244 5.20 6.45 -2.30
C LEU A 244 4.37 7.69 -1.95
N ASP A 245 4.32 8.69 -2.82
CA ASP A 245 3.50 9.88 -2.70
C ASP A 245 1.99 9.63 -2.94
N LYS A 246 1.62 8.42 -3.40
CA LYS A 246 0.25 8.03 -3.76
C LYS A 246 -0.36 6.99 -2.84
N ILE A 247 0.35 6.59 -1.80
CA ILE A 247 -0.09 5.54 -0.89
C ILE A 247 -0.09 6.03 0.56
N VAL A 248 -0.97 5.44 1.37
CA VAL A 248 -1.00 5.63 2.81
C VAL A 248 -1.10 4.26 3.47
N SER A 249 -0.07 3.86 4.23
CA SER A 249 -0.10 2.59 4.96
C SER A 249 -1.09 2.66 6.12
N VAL A 250 -2.11 1.81 6.06
CA VAL A 250 -3.10 1.66 7.13
C VAL A 250 -2.44 1.11 8.39
N ASN A 251 -1.51 0.18 8.24
CA ASN A 251 -0.81 -0.41 9.38
C ASN A 251 0.06 0.64 10.10
N ASP A 252 0.81 1.45 9.36
CA ASP A 252 1.65 2.49 9.97
C ASP A 252 0.80 3.57 10.63
N PHE A 253 -0.28 4.01 9.98
CA PHE A 253 -1.18 4.98 10.59
C PHE A 253 -1.90 4.43 11.82
N ARG A 254 -2.27 3.14 11.81
CA ARG A 254 -2.82 2.45 12.99
C ARG A 254 -1.80 2.38 14.13
N ARG A 255 -0.54 2.06 13.84
CA ARG A 255 0.55 2.05 14.84
C ARG A 255 0.78 3.44 15.42
N TYR A 256 0.76 4.46 14.57
CA TYR A 256 0.82 5.86 14.98
C TYR A 256 -0.34 6.23 15.90
N LEU A 257 -1.59 5.93 15.53
CA LEU A 257 -2.74 6.20 16.40
C LEU A 257 -2.71 5.36 17.69
N ASN A 258 -2.11 4.17 17.65
CA ASN A 258 -1.95 3.32 18.82
C ASN A 258 -0.95 3.92 19.83
N SER A 259 0.17 4.49 19.37
CA SER A 259 1.11 5.19 20.27
C SER A 259 0.49 6.43 20.93
N LEU A 260 -0.56 6.98 20.32
CA LEU A 260 -1.38 8.06 20.89
C LEU A 260 -2.57 7.54 21.70
N SER A 261 -2.72 6.23 21.93
CA SER A 261 -3.90 5.60 22.56
C SER A 261 -5.24 5.85 21.85
N LEU A 262 -5.24 6.36 20.61
CA LEU A 262 -6.46 6.70 19.87
C LEU A 262 -7.02 5.54 19.04
N ARG A 263 -6.20 4.53 18.71
CA ARG A 263 -6.58 3.43 17.79
C ARG A 263 -7.88 2.74 18.19
N ASN A 264 -7.97 2.17 19.38
CA ASN A 264 -9.14 1.37 19.79
C ASN A 264 -10.41 2.21 19.81
N VAL A 265 -10.30 3.47 20.23
CA VAL A 265 -11.44 4.40 20.26
C VAL A 265 -11.94 4.71 18.85
N ILE A 266 -11.03 4.90 17.89
CA ILE A 266 -11.36 5.12 16.48
C ILE A 266 -11.95 3.86 15.85
N ASP A 267 -11.34 2.69 16.07
CA ASP A 267 -11.74 1.41 15.50
C ASP A 267 -13.17 1.05 15.94
N ASP A 268 -13.43 1.08 17.24
CA ASP A 268 -14.58 0.37 17.82
C ASP A 268 -15.62 1.30 18.46
N SER A 269 -15.23 2.48 18.95
CA SER A 269 -16.10 3.26 19.85
C SER A 269 -16.74 4.48 19.19
N LEU A 270 -16.04 5.17 18.28
CA LEU A 270 -16.56 6.41 17.68
C LEU A 270 -17.55 6.14 16.54
N SER A 271 -18.69 6.83 16.60
CA SER A 271 -19.66 6.89 15.50
C SER A 271 -19.16 7.76 14.36
N TRP A 272 -19.75 7.61 13.16
CA TRP A 272 -19.37 8.43 11.99
C TRP A 272 -19.45 9.93 12.25
N SER A 273 -20.50 10.39 12.94
CA SER A 273 -20.64 11.82 13.30
C SER A 273 -19.47 12.34 14.14
N ARG A 274 -18.94 11.50 15.05
CA ARG A 274 -17.79 11.84 15.90
C ARG A 274 -16.47 11.73 15.16
N ILE A 275 -16.32 10.77 14.25
CA ILE A 275 -15.18 10.72 13.33
C ILE A 275 -15.12 11.97 12.44
N VAL A 276 -16.27 12.45 11.94
CA VAL A 276 -16.34 13.69 11.15
C VAL A 276 -15.92 14.89 12.00
N GLN A 277 -16.47 15.04 13.20
CA GLN A 277 -16.07 16.13 14.11
C GLN A 277 -14.58 16.07 14.42
N LEU A 278 -14.05 14.88 14.73
CA LEU A 278 -12.65 14.64 14.99
C LEU A 278 -11.75 15.08 13.82
N ARG A 279 -12.11 14.72 12.59
CA ARG A 279 -11.38 15.10 11.38
C ARG A 279 -11.28 16.62 11.20
N GLU A 280 -12.35 17.35 11.51
CA GLU A 280 -12.41 18.81 11.35
C GLU A 280 -11.69 19.57 12.49
N MET A 281 -11.27 18.89 13.56
CA MET A 281 -10.56 19.54 14.67
C MET A 281 -9.15 19.98 14.23
N PRO A 282 -8.79 21.27 14.40
CA PRO A 282 -7.45 21.75 14.08
C PRO A 282 -6.35 20.97 14.79
N GLU A 283 -6.57 20.57 16.05
CA GLU A 283 -5.62 19.81 16.85
C GLU A 283 -5.34 18.42 16.27
N PHE A 284 -6.39 17.75 15.78
CA PHE A 284 -6.28 16.45 15.12
C PHE A 284 -5.68 16.56 13.72
N ILE A 285 -6.01 17.63 12.98
CA ILE A 285 -5.37 17.95 11.70
C ILE A 285 -3.85 18.06 11.87
N ASN A 286 -3.35 18.68 12.96
CA ASN A 286 -1.91 18.75 13.22
C ASN A 286 -1.30 17.37 13.50
N ILE A 287 -2.01 16.51 14.24
CA ILE A 287 -1.58 15.13 14.52
C ILE A 287 -1.43 14.36 13.20
N VAL A 288 -2.42 14.43 12.31
CA VAL A 288 -2.35 13.81 11.00
C VAL A 288 -1.25 14.46 10.13
N GLY A 289 -1.11 15.78 10.16
CA GLY A 289 -0.02 16.49 9.50
C GLY A 289 1.35 15.97 9.94
N PHE A 290 1.53 15.77 11.24
CA PHE A 290 2.75 15.22 11.81
C PHE A 290 3.06 13.81 11.30
N TYR A 291 2.04 12.96 11.19
CA TYR A 291 2.18 11.61 10.63
C TYR A 291 2.78 11.65 9.22
N PHE A 292 2.28 12.52 8.35
CA PHE A 292 2.77 12.64 6.97
C PHE A 292 4.16 13.29 6.85
N SER A 293 4.53 14.17 7.79
CA SER A 293 5.86 14.79 7.79
C SER A 293 6.97 13.85 8.31
N ASN A 294 6.63 12.74 8.96
CA ASN A 294 7.59 11.89 9.70
C ASN A 294 7.49 10.40 9.34
N THR A 295 7.04 10.07 8.13
CA THR A 295 6.83 8.68 7.69
C THR A 295 8.08 7.80 7.77
N ASN A 296 9.28 8.38 7.78
CA ASN A 296 10.54 7.64 7.86
C ASN A 296 11.12 7.49 9.29
N ASN A 297 10.51 8.07 10.34
CA ASN A 297 11.10 8.15 11.68
C ASN A 297 10.12 7.88 12.85
N TYR A 298 9.19 6.94 12.69
CA TYR A 298 8.28 6.55 13.80
C TYR A 298 9.01 5.95 15.02
N SER A 299 10.23 5.45 14.83
CA SER A 299 11.10 4.96 15.89
C SER A 299 11.43 6.03 16.94
N ALA A 300 11.37 7.33 16.61
CA ALA A 300 11.63 8.41 17.57
C ALA A 300 10.41 8.77 18.44
N LEU A 301 9.18 8.49 17.98
CA LEU A 301 7.95 8.69 18.76
C LEU A 301 7.72 7.60 19.82
N LEU A 302 8.39 6.45 19.66
CA LEU A 302 8.12 5.21 20.38
C LEU A 302 8.82 5.06 21.75
N ILE A 303 9.37 6.12 22.35
CA ILE A 303 10.18 6.00 23.60
C ILE A 303 9.75 6.98 24.71
N ASN A 304 8.47 7.33 24.81
CA ASN A 304 7.98 7.96 26.04
C ASN A 304 6.64 7.37 26.46
N ASP A 305 6.62 6.65 27.58
CA ASP A 305 5.43 6.13 28.26
C ASP A 305 4.41 7.22 28.63
N ASP A 306 4.83 8.49 28.60
CA ASP A 306 4.05 9.71 28.95
C ASP A 306 2.91 10.07 27.98
N TRP A 307 2.68 9.28 26.93
CA TRP A 307 1.67 9.55 25.89
C TRP A 307 0.46 8.62 25.99
N SER A 308 0.57 7.59 26.84
CA SER A 308 -0.51 6.66 27.13
C SER A 308 -1.68 7.36 27.82
N TYR A 309 -2.90 7.07 27.36
CA TYR A 309 -4.13 7.54 27.99
C TYR A 309 -5.13 6.41 28.11
N ASN A 310 -5.63 6.18 29.32
CA ASN A 310 -6.68 5.21 29.57
C ASN A 310 -8.04 5.93 29.57
N PHE A 311 -8.86 5.66 28.57
CA PHE A 311 -10.22 6.20 28.48
C PHE A 311 -11.20 5.55 29.48
N GLY A 312 -10.78 4.50 30.19
CA GLY A 312 -11.58 3.78 31.17
C GLY A 312 -12.89 3.23 30.57
N ASP A 313 -13.93 3.19 31.39
CA ASP A 313 -15.29 2.76 30.98
C ASP A 313 -16.12 3.88 30.34
N ALA A 314 -15.50 4.98 29.90
CA ALA A 314 -16.23 6.08 29.29
C ALA A 314 -16.94 5.61 28.01
N LYS A 315 -18.20 6.03 27.83
CA LYS A 315 -19.04 5.69 26.67
C LYS A 315 -19.76 6.93 26.15
N GLY A 316 -20.16 6.89 24.88
CA GLY A 316 -20.96 7.96 24.25
C GLY A 316 -20.28 9.34 24.31
N GLU A 317 -21.04 10.36 24.70
CA GLU A 317 -20.56 11.75 24.81
C GLU A 317 -19.35 11.90 25.73
N ARG A 318 -19.41 11.24 26.91
CA ARG A 318 -18.31 11.32 27.88
C ARG A 318 -17.00 10.78 27.30
N LEU A 319 -17.07 9.69 26.51
CA LEU A 319 -15.87 9.17 25.84
C LEU A 319 -15.32 10.20 24.84
N PHE A 320 -16.19 10.84 24.06
CA PHE A 320 -15.77 11.80 23.06
C PHE A 320 -15.14 13.05 23.68
N ASP A 321 -15.67 13.56 24.80
CA ASP A 321 -15.07 14.66 25.54
C ASP A 321 -13.66 14.32 26.04
N GLU A 322 -13.46 13.11 26.55
CA GLU A 322 -12.14 12.64 26.98
C GLU A 322 -11.18 12.50 25.79
N VAL A 323 -11.65 12.04 24.63
CA VAL A 323 -10.87 12.01 23.38
C VAL A 323 -10.44 13.41 22.96
N ILE A 324 -11.34 14.39 23.00
CA ILE A 324 -11.02 15.79 22.67
C ILE A 324 -9.93 16.33 23.61
N LYS A 325 -10.07 16.11 24.92
CA LYS A 325 -9.07 16.55 25.91
C LYS A 325 -7.71 15.95 25.62
N HIS A 326 -7.67 14.63 25.38
CA HIS A 326 -6.44 13.91 25.07
C HIS A 326 -5.78 14.43 23.79
N ILE A 327 -6.55 14.61 22.72
CA ILE A 327 -6.07 15.15 21.44
C ILE A 327 -5.45 16.53 21.60
N LYS A 328 -6.09 17.41 22.37
CA LYS A 328 -5.54 18.76 22.65
C LYS A 328 -4.20 18.67 23.35
N VAL A 329 -4.08 17.80 24.36
CA VAL A 329 -2.83 17.56 25.08
C VAL A 329 -1.74 17.01 24.14
N VAL A 330 -2.06 15.99 23.35
CA VAL A 330 -1.13 15.39 22.38
C VAL A 330 -0.68 16.40 21.33
N SER A 331 -1.61 17.18 20.78
CA SER A 331 -1.30 18.22 19.77
C SER A 331 -0.37 19.28 20.34
N LEU A 332 -0.59 19.74 21.57
CA LEU A 332 0.29 20.68 22.28
C LEU A 332 1.68 20.07 22.56
N LYS A 333 1.75 18.79 22.98
CA LYS A 333 3.01 18.07 23.17
C LYS A 333 3.78 17.99 21.85
N LEU A 334 3.15 17.54 20.77
CA LEU A 334 3.77 17.48 19.43
C LEU A 334 4.32 18.85 19.02
N ARG A 335 3.54 19.92 19.22
CA ARG A 335 4.00 21.29 18.94
C ARG A 335 5.23 21.71 19.73
N LYS A 336 5.32 21.31 21.00
CA LYS A 336 6.47 21.61 21.85
C LYS A 336 7.70 20.78 21.49
N TYR A 337 7.52 19.49 21.18
CA TYR A 337 8.63 18.57 20.93
C TYR A 337 9.35 18.80 19.59
N PHE A 338 8.63 19.33 18.59
CA PHE A 338 9.14 19.43 17.22
C PHE A 338 9.37 20.87 16.74
N ASP A 339 9.47 21.84 17.67
CA ASP A 339 9.74 23.28 17.46
C ASP A 339 9.15 23.84 16.14
N PHE A 340 7.89 24.27 16.20
CA PHE A 340 7.17 24.79 15.04
C PHE A 340 7.58 26.21 14.62
N SER A 341 8.56 26.84 15.27
CA SER A 341 8.97 28.22 14.99
C SER A 341 9.55 28.44 13.59
N GLY A 342 9.84 27.38 12.84
CA GLY A 342 10.35 27.42 11.47
C GLY A 342 9.49 26.74 10.40
N PHE A 343 8.27 26.27 10.70
CA PHE A 343 7.40 25.73 9.65
C PHE A 343 6.76 26.88 8.86
N PRO A 344 7.07 27.06 7.57
CA PRO A 344 6.20 27.85 6.72
C PRO A 344 4.86 27.10 6.62
N ASP A 345 3.76 27.84 6.53
CA ASP A 345 2.41 27.28 6.39
C ASP A 345 2.21 26.36 5.15
N GLU A 346 3.22 26.10 4.34
CA GLU A 346 3.18 25.15 3.23
C GLU A 346 4.50 24.35 3.14
N ALA A 347 4.36 23.06 2.86
CA ALA A 347 5.36 21.99 2.76
C ALA A 347 6.83 22.39 2.52
N ASN A 348 7.71 21.91 3.40
CA ASN A 348 8.99 21.31 3.02
C ASN A 348 9.45 20.35 4.13
N TYR A 349 9.88 19.15 3.72
CA TYR A 349 10.34 18.09 4.59
C TYR A 349 11.58 18.52 5.37
N ILE A 350 11.53 18.44 6.70
CA ILE A 350 12.71 18.60 7.56
C ILE A 350 12.77 17.41 8.52
N THR A 351 13.83 16.61 8.37
CA THR A 351 14.28 15.64 9.36
C THR A 351 14.86 16.39 10.56
N LEU A 352 14.13 16.48 11.67
CA LEU A 352 14.64 17.06 12.91
C LEU A 352 15.11 15.96 13.88
N ALA A 353 16.42 15.77 13.97
CA ALA A 353 17.06 15.11 15.11
C ALA A 353 17.19 16.11 16.27
N ASN A 354 16.61 15.75 17.42
CA ASN A 354 16.42 16.65 18.56
C ASN A 354 17.69 16.81 19.43
N LYS A 355 18.06 18.07 19.75
CA LYS A 355 19.18 18.45 20.65
C LYS A 355 18.99 17.99 22.11
N ASP A 356 17.75 17.83 22.58
CA ASP A 356 17.45 17.40 23.96
C ASP A 356 17.62 15.90 24.19
N TRP A 357 17.53 15.09 23.14
CA TRP A 357 17.84 13.67 23.22
C TRP A 357 19.35 13.44 23.34
N ILE A 358 20.15 14.24 22.62
CA ILE A 358 21.62 14.19 22.64
C ILE A 358 22.18 14.61 24.01
N SER A 359 21.56 15.58 24.69
CA SER A 359 21.99 16.00 26.04
C SER A 359 21.73 14.93 27.11
N LYS A 360 20.63 14.17 26.99
CA LYS A 360 20.33 13.03 27.88
C LYS A 360 21.21 11.81 27.62
N GLN A 361 21.66 11.59 26.38
CA GLN A 361 22.64 10.54 26.05
C GLN A 361 24.08 10.89 26.47
N LYS A 362 24.47 12.17 26.44
CA LYS A 362 25.76 12.66 26.94
C LYS A 362 26.01 12.35 28.42
N ASN A 363 24.96 12.20 29.23
CA ASN A 363 25.09 11.85 30.64
C ASN A 363 25.14 10.33 30.90
N ARG A 364 24.96 9.48 29.89
CA ARG A 364 24.97 8.01 30.05
C ARG A 364 26.20 7.31 29.47
N ASN A 365 26.92 7.93 28.52
CA ASN A 365 28.16 7.36 27.98
C ASN A 365 29.32 8.34 28.16
N ASN A 366 29.99 8.22 29.30
CA ASN A 366 31.23 8.94 29.56
C ASN A 366 32.42 8.03 29.20
N SER A 367 32.66 7.85 27.90
CA SER A 367 33.99 7.50 27.37
C SER A 367 34.01 7.71 25.87
N GLU A 368 34.96 8.53 25.45
CA GLU A 368 35.42 8.78 24.08
C GLU A 368 34.69 9.85 23.24
N ARG A 369 35.52 10.80 22.82
CA ARG A 369 35.21 12.05 22.14
C ARG A 369 34.79 11.76 20.71
N ASN A 370 33.60 12.22 20.32
CA ASN A 370 33.32 12.56 18.93
C ASN A 370 32.60 13.92 18.89
N LYS A 371 33.26 14.89 18.25
CA LYS A 371 32.71 16.21 17.91
C LYS A 371 31.60 16.01 16.87
N VAL A 372 30.45 16.65 17.09
CA VAL A 372 29.37 16.76 16.10
C VAL A 372 29.39 18.18 15.57
N GLU A 373 29.72 18.36 14.29
CA GLU A 373 29.61 19.63 13.56
C GLU A 373 28.31 19.65 12.73
N PHE A 374 27.64 20.81 12.70
CA PHE A 374 26.35 21.02 12.05
C PHE A 374 26.53 21.70 10.69
N TYR A 375 25.80 21.27 9.66
CA TYR A 375 25.69 21.97 8.37
C TYR A 375 24.30 22.59 8.22
N ILE A 376 24.26 23.89 7.93
CA ILE A 376 23.06 24.64 7.55
C ILE A 376 23.07 24.75 6.02
N PHE A 377 22.00 24.32 5.35
CA PHE A 377 21.79 24.60 3.93
C PHE A 377 20.75 25.70 3.79
N GLU A 378 21.18 26.90 3.38
CA GLU A 378 20.28 27.95 2.90
C GLU A 378 20.02 27.76 1.39
N SER A 379 18.76 27.94 0.99
CA SER A 379 18.31 27.81 -0.39
C SER A 379 18.48 29.13 -1.17
N GLY A 380 19.22 29.10 -2.28
CA GLY A 380 19.29 30.17 -3.28
C GLY A 380 20.06 29.74 -4.53
N ALA A 381 19.52 30.04 -5.71
CA ALA A 381 19.84 29.42 -7.00
C ALA A 381 21.28 29.59 -7.58
N SER A 382 21.71 28.51 -8.24
CA SER A 382 22.49 28.38 -9.50
C SER A 382 24.03 28.28 -9.52
N MET A 383 24.44 27.34 -10.39
CA MET A 383 25.75 26.91 -10.89
C MET A 383 26.62 25.94 -10.06
N SER A 384 26.88 24.81 -10.73
CA SER A 384 27.52 23.58 -10.29
C SER A 384 28.97 23.74 -9.86
N LYS A 385 29.26 23.34 -8.63
CA LYS A 385 30.51 22.66 -8.27
C LYS A 385 30.13 21.35 -7.59
N ASN A 386 30.27 20.25 -8.33
CA ASN A 386 30.22 18.93 -7.71
C ASN A 386 31.60 18.70 -7.07
N THR A 387 31.66 18.89 -5.76
CA THR A 387 32.80 18.47 -4.94
C THR A 387 32.40 17.18 -4.24
N ILE A 388 33.10 16.08 -4.55
CA ILE A 388 32.93 14.81 -3.85
C ILE A 388 33.96 14.80 -2.71
N GLU A 389 33.48 14.96 -1.47
CA GLU A 389 34.28 14.80 -0.27
C GLU A 389 34.02 13.40 0.30
N VAL A 390 35.05 12.56 0.40
CA VAL A 390 34.93 11.22 0.97
C VAL A 390 35.54 11.20 2.38
N LYS A 391 34.72 10.85 3.38
CA LYS A 391 35.14 10.73 4.78
C LYS A 391 35.07 9.27 5.21
N GLY A 392 36.23 8.65 5.41
CA GLY A 392 36.39 7.23 5.76
C GLY A 392 37.21 6.44 4.73
N ASP A 393 37.53 5.18 5.04
CA ASP A 393 38.21 4.28 4.09
C ASP A 393 37.30 3.90 2.93
N VAL A 394 37.84 3.95 1.71
CA VAL A 394 37.13 3.64 0.48
C VAL A 394 37.59 2.30 -0.06
N THR A 395 36.75 1.28 0.06
CA THR A 395 36.96 -0.01 -0.58
C THR A 395 35.72 -0.39 -1.40
N GLY A 396 35.92 -0.80 -2.65
CA GLY A 396 34.85 -1.21 -3.57
C GLY A 396 34.07 -0.10 -4.28
N SER A 397 34.48 1.18 -4.17
CA SER A 397 33.79 2.29 -4.82
C SER A 397 34.46 2.71 -6.13
N ASN A 398 33.67 2.95 -7.18
CA ASN A 398 34.10 3.64 -8.39
C ASN A 398 33.47 5.03 -8.43
N PHE A 399 34.29 6.07 -8.52
CA PHE A 399 33.83 7.44 -8.72
C PHE A 399 33.99 7.82 -10.18
N MET A 400 32.95 8.38 -10.78
CA MET A 400 33.02 8.93 -12.13
C MET A 400 32.20 10.22 -12.16
N GLN A 401 32.83 11.30 -12.59
CA GLN A 401 32.21 12.62 -12.66
C GLN A 401 32.27 13.09 -14.10
N ASP A 402 31.08 13.28 -14.68
CA ASP A 402 30.82 13.86 -15.99
C ASP A 402 31.26 13.00 -17.20
N SER A 403 30.46 11.99 -17.57
CA SER A 403 30.47 11.44 -18.92
C SER A 403 29.07 11.00 -19.38
N ASN A 404 28.65 11.48 -20.55
CA ASN A 404 27.44 11.01 -21.23
C ASN A 404 27.75 9.68 -21.95
N HIS A 405 26.90 8.67 -21.73
CA HIS A 405 26.92 7.32 -22.35
C HIS A 405 27.94 6.30 -21.82
N SER A 406 28.04 6.15 -20.50
CA SER A 406 28.76 5.03 -19.87
C SER A 406 27.79 4.12 -19.11
N SER A 407 27.90 2.80 -19.32
CA SER A 407 27.20 1.78 -18.55
C SER A 407 28.12 1.22 -17.46
N GLN A 408 27.69 1.31 -16.20
CA GLN A 408 28.41 0.77 -15.06
C GLN A 408 27.66 -0.44 -14.50
N SER A 409 28.34 -1.58 -14.39
CA SER A 409 27.78 -2.80 -13.76
C SER A 409 27.98 -2.74 -12.25
N LEU A 410 26.88 -2.85 -11.51
CA LEU A 410 26.84 -2.97 -10.05
C LEU A 410 27.25 -4.38 -9.67
N VAL A 411 28.46 -4.56 -9.16
CA VAL A 411 28.79 -5.72 -8.33
C VAL A 411 28.37 -5.35 -6.91
N ASN A 412 27.15 -5.72 -6.52
CA ASN A 412 26.67 -5.58 -5.14
C ASN A 412 27.58 -6.40 -4.21
N SER A 413 28.40 -5.71 -3.41
CA SER A 413 29.35 -6.31 -2.47
C SER A 413 28.78 -6.52 -1.05
N LYS A 414 27.46 -6.72 -0.91
CA LYS A 414 26.94 -7.41 0.28
C LYS A 414 26.89 -8.90 -0.05
N GLU A 415 28.00 -9.59 0.20
CA GLU A 415 28.00 -11.06 0.19
C GLU A 415 26.94 -11.55 1.17
N LEU A 416 26.14 -12.51 0.71
CA LEU A 416 25.15 -13.18 1.55
C LEU A 416 25.89 -13.98 2.63
N ASP A 417 25.83 -13.53 3.89
CA ASP A 417 26.43 -14.26 5.01
C ASP A 417 25.58 -15.51 5.32
N LEU A 418 26.06 -16.66 4.84
CA LEU A 418 25.41 -17.95 5.05
C LEU A 418 25.40 -18.37 6.53
N ASN A 419 26.30 -17.84 7.37
CA ASN A 419 26.30 -18.13 8.80
C ASN A 419 25.17 -17.40 9.53
N ASP A 420 24.88 -16.15 9.13
CA ASP A 420 23.73 -15.42 9.64
C ASP A 420 22.42 -16.13 9.26
N LEU A 421 22.31 -16.60 8.01
CA LEU A 421 21.17 -17.41 7.56
C LEU A 421 21.03 -18.70 8.40
N LEU A 422 22.13 -19.40 8.66
CA LEU A 422 22.13 -20.62 9.48
C LEU A 422 21.66 -20.36 10.91
N SER A 423 22.07 -19.24 11.51
CA SER A 423 21.67 -18.86 12.86
C SER A 423 20.15 -18.62 12.95
N ILE A 424 19.58 -17.94 11.96
CA ILE A 424 18.14 -17.66 11.87
C ILE A 424 17.35 -18.94 11.69
N VAL A 425 17.80 -19.81 10.78
CA VAL A 425 17.16 -21.11 10.50
C VAL A 425 17.19 -22.03 11.72
N THR A 426 18.26 -22.00 12.50
CA THR A 426 18.39 -22.79 13.73
C THR A 426 17.42 -22.30 14.82
N ILE A 427 17.34 -20.98 15.03
CA ILE A 427 16.35 -20.37 15.95
C ILE A 427 14.92 -20.72 15.50
N PHE A 428 14.68 -20.71 14.19
CA PHE A 428 13.39 -21.07 13.61
C PHE A 428 13.02 -22.53 13.88
N LYS A 429 13.95 -23.45 13.68
CA LYS A 429 13.79 -24.89 13.98
C LYS A 429 13.43 -25.14 15.45
N GLU A 430 14.10 -24.47 16.38
CA GLU A 430 13.84 -24.59 17.82
C GLU A 430 12.46 -24.07 18.23
N GLN A 431 11.96 -23.07 17.50
CA GLN A 431 10.68 -22.43 17.78
C GLN A 431 9.53 -22.98 16.94
N LEU A 432 9.80 -23.93 16.03
CA LEU A 432 8.82 -24.48 15.10
C LEU A 432 7.62 -25.12 15.79
N ASN A 433 7.85 -25.75 16.95
CA ASN A 433 6.78 -26.36 17.75
C ASN A 433 5.77 -25.35 18.31
N LYS A 434 6.14 -24.08 18.38
CA LYS A 434 5.29 -22.96 18.85
C LYS A 434 4.48 -22.31 17.74
N LEU A 435 4.71 -22.69 16.48
CA LEU A 435 3.89 -22.25 15.34
C LEU A 435 2.63 -23.11 15.25
N GLU A 436 1.48 -22.42 15.23
CA GLU A 436 0.16 -23.02 15.00
C GLU A 436 -0.01 -23.34 13.49
N VAL A 437 0.69 -24.37 13.03
CA VAL A 437 0.62 -24.88 11.66
C VAL A 437 0.19 -26.36 11.67
N SER A 438 -0.38 -26.84 10.57
CA SER A 438 -0.74 -28.24 10.42
C SER A 438 0.52 -29.14 10.46
N ASN A 439 0.35 -30.40 10.88
CA ASN A 439 1.47 -31.35 10.96
C ASN A 439 2.16 -31.60 9.61
N ASP A 440 1.43 -31.49 8.50
CA ASP A 440 1.99 -31.67 7.16
C ASP A 440 2.89 -30.49 6.76
N LEU A 441 2.43 -29.25 6.99
CA LEU A 441 3.23 -28.04 6.76
C LEU A 441 4.45 -27.98 7.70
N ARG A 442 4.33 -28.49 8.93
CA ARG A 442 5.47 -28.59 9.86
C ARG A 442 6.57 -29.49 9.31
N LYS A 443 6.20 -30.68 8.80
CA LYS A 443 7.16 -31.61 8.19
C LYS A 443 7.82 -31.02 6.94
N GLU A 444 7.06 -30.26 6.15
CA GLU A 444 7.57 -29.55 4.99
C GLU A 444 8.61 -28.50 5.39
N VAL A 445 8.32 -27.69 6.41
CA VAL A 445 9.31 -26.73 6.95
C VAL A 445 10.56 -27.44 7.49
N GLU A 446 10.42 -28.54 8.22
CA GLU A 446 11.56 -29.32 8.72
C GLU A 446 12.44 -29.86 7.59
N ALA A 447 11.82 -30.29 6.48
CA ALA A 447 12.54 -30.77 5.30
C ALA A 447 13.30 -29.64 4.59
N GLU A 448 12.70 -28.46 4.47
CA GLU A 448 13.35 -27.29 3.86
C GLU A 448 14.49 -26.74 4.74
N ILE A 449 14.29 -26.72 6.06
CA ILE A 449 15.35 -26.39 7.03
C ILE A 449 16.53 -27.37 6.88
N GLY A 450 16.25 -28.67 6.77
CA GLY A 450 17.30 -29.68 6.52
C GLY A 450 18.02 -29.44 5.20
N THR A 451 17.30 -29.04 4.15
CA THR A 451 17.89 -28.71 2.84
C THR A 451 18.80 -27.48 2.94
N LEU A 452 18.39 -26.44 3.68
CA LEU A 452 19.22 -25.26 3.94
C LEU A 452 20.49 -25.59 4.73
N GLU A 453 20.39 -26.37 5.80
CA GLU A 453 21.55 -26.80 6.60
C GLU A 453 22.58 -27.51 5.72
N VAL A 454 22.14 -28.44 4.86
CA VAL A 454 23.01 -29.16 3.93
C VAL A 454 23.63 -28.24 2.87
N GLN A 455 22.85 -27.31 2.31
CA GLN A 455 23.38 -26.39 1.29
C GLN A 455 24.38 -25.39 1.88
N ILE A 456 24.13 -24.86 3.09
CA ILE A 456 25.01 -23.93 3.78
C ILE A 456 26.35 -24.59 4.14
N GLN A 457 26.33 -25.85 4.57
CA GLN A 457 27.54 -26.61 4.92
C GLN A 457 28.30 -27.16 3.71
N SER A 458 27.73 -27.06 2.51
CA SER A 458 28.36 -27.56 1.28
C SER A 458 29.58 -26.70 0.91
N PRO A 459 30.69 -27.29 0.45
CA PRO A 459 31.86 -26.53 -0.02
C PRO A 459 31.56 -25.66 -1.26
N LYS A 460 30.42 -25.91 -1.94
CA LYS A 460 29.89 -25.10 -3.04
C LYS A 460 28.36 -25.02 -2.92
N PRO A 461 27.82 -24.13 -2.10
CA PRO A 461 26.38 -23.96 -1.90
C PRO A 461 25.69 -23.59 -3.22
N LYS A 462 24.57 -24.25 -3.54
CA LYS A 462 23.77 -23.88 -4.70
C LYS A 462 22.75 -22.81 -4.31
N MET A 463 23.05 -21.57 -4.66
CA MET A 463 22.23 -20.40 -4.29
C MET A 463 20.76 -20.52 -4.75
N VAL A 464 20.51 -21.16 -5.89
CA VAL A 464 19.15 -21.43 -6.38
C VAL A 464 18.38 -22.32 -5.41
N ILE A 465 19.01 -23.35 -4.85
CA ILE A 465 18.36 -24.27 -3.89
C ILE A 465 18.11 -23.55 -2.56
N ILE A 466 19.06 -22.72 -2.12
CA ILE A 466 18.91 -21.89 -0.93
C ILE A 466 17.74 -20.91 -1.11
N GLY A 467 17.66 -20.26 -2.27
CA GLY A 467 16.57 -19.35 -2.61
C GLY A 467 15.20 -20.01 -2.57
N GLU A 468 15.05 -21.15 -3.22
CA GLU A 468 13.79 -21.90 -3.22
C GLU A 468 13.40 -22.39 -1.82
N SER A 469 14.37 -22.89 -1.02
CA SER A 469 14.08 -23.36 0.33
C SER A 469 13.63 -22.21 1.25
N ILE A 470 14.25 -21.02 1.15
CA ILE A 470 13.82 -19.83 1.90
C ILE A 470 12.43 -19.36 1.43
N LYS A 471 12.14 -19.39 0.12
CA LYS A 471 10.80 -19.05 -0.41
C LYS A 471 9.73 -19.99 0.13
N THR A 472 9.99 -21.29 0.17
CA THR A 472 9.04 -22.28 0.72
C THR A 472 8.79 -22.02 2.20
N ILE A 473 9.85 -21.85 3.01
CA ILE A 473 9.71 -21.51 4.44
C ILE A 473 8.92 -20.21 4.63
N ARG A 474 9.21 -19.19 3.80
CA ARG A 474 8.48 -17.92 3.81
C ARG A 474 7.00 -18.12 3.51
N ASN A 475 6.65 -18.85 2.45
CA ASN A 475 5.26 -19.08 2.07
C ASN A 475 4.47 -19.76 3.19
N ILE A 476 5.10 -20.72 3.89
CA ILE A 476 4.48 -21.41 5.03
C ILE A 476 4.30 -20.46 6.22
N CYS A 477 5.30 -19.61 6.51
CA CYS A 477 5.20 -18.56 7.53
C CYS A 477 4.13 -17.51 7.19
N GLU A 478 3.99 -17.13 5.91
CA GLU A 478 2.95 -16.23 5.43
C GLU A 478 1.54 -16.84 5.59
N GLY A 479 1.41 -18.16 5.40
CA GLY A 479 0.19 -18.91 5.76
C GLY A 479 -0.10 -18.93 7.26
N ALA A 480 0.91 -18.72 8.11
CA ALA A 480 0.84 -18.73 9.58
C ALA A 480 0.85 -17.32 10.21
N THR A 481 0.61 -16.26 9.43
CA THR A 481 0.73 -14.82 9.81
C THR A 481 -0.12 -14.38 11.02
N GLY A 482 -1.02 -15.24 11.53
CA GLY A 482 -1.69 -15.02 12.83
C GLY A 482 -0.77 -15.16 14.05
N SER A 483 0.42 -15.77 13.89
CA SER A 483 1.40 -15.96 14.96
C SER A 483 2.46 -14.85 14.97
N ILE A 484 2.70 -14.25 16.14
CA ILE A 484 3.76 -13.25 16.38
C ILE A 484 5.13 -13.81 15.97
N LEU A 485 5.34 -15.12 16.17
CA LEU A 485 6.58 -15.80 15.80
C LEU A 485 6.77 -15.83 14.28
N ALA A 486 5.73 -16.17 13.51
CA ALA A 486 5.80 -16.17 12.04
C ALA A 486 6.20 -14.79 11.50
N SER A 487 5.64 -13.72 12.08
CA SER A 487 5.96 -12.34 11.69
C SER A 487 7.42 -11.96 11.99
N GLU A 488 7.97 -12.41 13.13
CA GLU A 488 9.37 -12.17 13.48
C GLU A 488 10.34 -12.90 12.53
N PHE A 489 10.01 -14.15 12.15
CA PHE A 489 10.80 -14.92 11.20
C PHE A 489 10.77 -14.34 9.79
N LEU A 490 9.61 -13.85 9.33
CA LEU A 490 9.49 -13.18 8.03
C LEU A 490 10.37 -11.93 7.95
N LEU A 491 10.42 -11.12 9.02
CA LEU A 491 11.29 -9.94 9.07
C LEU A 491 12.78 -10.30 8.97
N LYS A 492 13.20 -11.42 9.56
CA LYS A 492 14.60 -11.88 9.55
C LYS A 492 14.99 -12.58 8.24
N LEU A 493 14.07 -13.27 7.56
CA LEU A 493 14.32 -14.00 6.30
C LEU A 493 14.27 -13.11 5.05
N THR A 494 13.46 -12.05 5.06
CA THR A 494 13.24 -11.17 3.89
C THR A 494 14.52 -10.57 3.29
N PRO A 495 15.52 -10.12 4.08
CA PRO A 495 16.77 -9.57 3.52
C PRO A 495 17.58 -10.58 2.69
N PHE A 496 17.49 -11.88 3.00
CA PHE A 496 18.23 -12.91 2.28
C PHE A 496 17.62 -13.19 0.91
N LEU A 497 16.30 -13.07 0.75
CA LEU A 497 15.63 -13.20 -0.54
C LEU A 497 15.99 -12.08 -1.51
N ALA A 498 16.36 -10.89 -1.02
CA ALA A 498 16.80 -9.77 -1.85
C ALA A 498 18.26 -9.90 -2.34
N LEU A 499 19.01 -10.86 -1.78
CA LEU A 499 20.44 -11.08 -2.05
C LEU A 499 20.70 -12.39 -2.81
N ILE A 500 19.66 -13.19 -3.07
CA ILE A 500 19.75 -14.42 -3.88
C ILE A 500 19.30 -14.08 -5.30
N PRO A 501 20.12 -14.39 -6.32
CA PRO A 501 19.86 -14.04 -7.73
C PRO A 501 18.64 -14.74 -8.34
#